data_AF-A0A8J5RDG3-F1
#
_entry.id   AF-A0A8J5RDG3-F1
#
_cell.length_a   1.000
_cell.length_b   1.000
_cell.length_c   1.000
_cell.angle_alpha   90.00
_cell.angle_beta   90.00
_cell.angle_gamma   90.00
#
_symmetry.space_group_name_H-M   'P 1'
#
loop_
_entity.id
_entity.type
_entity.pdbx_description
1 polymer ?
#
loop_
_entity_poly.entity_id
_entity_poly.type
_entity_poly.pdbx_seq_one_letter_code
_entity_poly.pdbx_strand_id
1 'polypeptide(L)'
;MSYNRQFFFFLLNFFLITYQGNCAQSKSGSPFKKCCDLGNSWAKEGLRCEKFVGPVADVPRAQQALCLEAVDICCNRANHEISCDNGKKSAREGKACVDGSSGKSRAARALGDYQRDCCEGCKL
;
A
#
# COMPACT_ATOMS: atom_id res chain seq x y z
N MET A 1 32.46 -6.34 38.79
CA MET A 1 32.02 -5.99 37.41
C MET A 1 30.67 -6.67 37.16
N SER A 2 29.58 -6.03 37.58
CA SER A 2 28.20 -6.54 37.48
C SER A 2 27.48 -5.90 36.31
N TYR A 3 27.79 -6.32 35.08
CA TYR A 3 27.06 -5.92 33.86
C TYR A 3 27.00 -7.15 32.96
N ASN A 4 26.08 -8.07 33.24
CA ASN A 4 25.90 -9.22 32.34
C ASN A 4 24.47 -9.79 32.32
N ARG A 5 23.70 -9.65 33.42
CA ARG A 5 22.33 -10.19 33.47
C ARG A 5 21.28 -9.24 32.88
N GLN A 6 21.46 -7.92 32.99
CA GLN A 6 20.48 -6.94 32.50
C GLN A 6 20.46 -6.88 30.96
N PHE A 7 21.62 -7.02 30.32
CA PHE A 7 21.78 -6.84 28.87
C PHE A 7 21.13 -7.99 28.07
N PHE A 8 21.20 -9.21 28.60
CA PHE A 8 20.63 -10.41 27.96
C PHE A 8 19.10 -10.39 27.92
N PHE A 9 18.47 -9.86 28.97
CA PHE A 9 17.01 -9.66 29.02
C PHE A 9 16.53 -8.62 28.00
N PHE A 10 17.31 -7.56 27.77
CA PHE A 10 16.98 -6.56 26.76
C PHE A 10 17.03 -7.13 25.34
N LEU A 11 18.03 -7.96 25.02
CA LEU A 11 18.15 -8.57 23.68
C LEU A 11 17.03 -9.58 23.38
N LEU A 12 16.62 -10.39 24.36
CA LEU A 12 15.50 -11.33 24.20
C LEU A 12 14.14 -10.64 24.01
N ASN A 13 13.91 -9.51 24.69
CA ASN A 13 12.69 -8.72 24.49
C ASN A 13 12.71 -7.97 23.14
N PHE A 14 13.87 -7.48 22.70
CA PHE A 14 13.99 -6.80 21.41
C PHE A 14 13.70 -7.73 20.21
N PHE A 15 14.10 -9.00 20.32
CA PHE A 15 13.86 -10.03 19.29
C PHE A 15 12.37 -10.41 19.12
N LEU A 16 11.54 -10.21 20.15
CA LEU A 16 10.09 -10.46 20.06
C LEU A 16 9.33 -9.33 19.36
N ILE A 17 9.81 -8.08 19.45
CA ILE A 17 9.11 -6.91 18.91
C ILE A 17 9.29 -6.80 17.38
N THR A 18 10.37 -7.33 16.82
CA THR A 18 10.66 -7.25 15.36
C THR A 18 9.97 -8.33 14.52
N TYR A 19 9.37 -9.36 15.13
CA TYR A 19 8.83 -10.52 14.41
C TYR A 19 7.38 -10.36 13.94
N GLN A 20 6.71 -9.24 14.21
CA GLN A 20 5.35 -8.98 13.70
C GLN A 20 5.38 -8.16 12.40
N GLY A 21 5.94 -8.77 11.36
CA GLY A 21 5.61 -8.44 9.97
C GLY A 21 4.21 -8.94 9.64
N ASN A 22 3.18 -8.29 10.21
CA ASN A 22 1.79 -8.56 9.84
C ASN A 22 1.51 -7.94 8.47
N CYS A 23 1.74 -8.70 7.40
CA CYS A 23 1.02 -8.51 6.15
C CYS A 23 -0.45 -8.82 6.42
N ALA A 24 -1.18 -7.85 6.98
CA ALA A 24 -2.60 -7.97 7.23
C ALA A 24 -3.33 -8.07 5.88
N GLN A 25 -3.51 -9.30 5.39
CA GLN A 25 -4.48 -9.60 4.36
C GLN A 25 -5.86 -9.57 5.01
N SER A 26 -6.38 -8.36 5.21
CA SER A 26 -7.71 -8.13 5.78
C SER A 26 -8.75 -8.78 4.88
N LYS A 27 -9.28 -9.95 5.25
CA LYS A 27 -10.52 -10.49 4.67
C LYS A 27 -11.65 -9.57 5.11
N SER A 28 -11.84 -8.51 4.35
CA SER A 28 -12.83 -7.47 4.60
C SER A 28 -14.24 -8.04 4.41
N GLY A 29 -15.15 -7.84 5.38
CA GLY A 29 -16.54 -8.28 5.28
C GLY A 29 -17.27 -7.77 4.03
N SER A 30 -18.45 -8.34 3.70
CA SER A 30 -19.20 -8.02 2.48
C SER A 30 -19.43 -6.52 2.18
N PRO A 31 -19.72 -5.62 3.14
CA PRO A 31 -19.84 -4.19 2.84
C PRO A 31 -18.47 -3.56 2.49
N PHE A 32 -17.40 -3.99 3.17
CA PHE A 32 -16.06 -3.51 2.89
C PHE A 32 -15.54 -3.98 1.53
N LYS A 33 -15.96 -5.17 1.06
CA LYS A 33 -15.62 -5.63 -0.28
C LYS A 33 -16.12 -4.65 -1.34
N LYS A 34 -17.37 -4.16 -1.23
CA LYS A 34 -17.94 -3.18 -2.17
C LYS A 34 -17.15 -1.87 -2.17
N CYS A 35 -16.83 -1.36 -0.99
CA CYS A 35 -16.03 -0.14 -0.82
C CYS A 35 -14.62 -0.31 -1.41
N CYS A 36 -13.99 -1.46 -1.17
CA CYS A 36 -12.68 -1.79 -1.72
C CYS A 36 -12.71 -1.92 -3.25
N ASP A 37 -13.73 -2.60 -3.80
CA ASP A 37 -13.93 -2.72 -5.25
C ASP A 37 -14.10 -1.34 -5.91
N LEU A 38 -14.82 -0.42 -5.25
CA LEU A 38 -14.95 0.97 -5.71
C LEU A 38 -13.61 1.70 -5.73
N GLY A 39 -12.80 1.57 -4.67
CA GLY A 39 -11.44 2.12 -4.63
C GLY A 39 -10.53 1.54 -5.72
N ASN A 40 -10.63 0.24 -5.98
CA ASN A 40 -9.87 -0.43 -7.05
C ASN A 40 -10.25 0.11 -8.44
N SER A 41 -11.54 0.34 -8.71
CA SER A 41 -12.00 0.95 -9.96
C SER A 41 -11.46 2.37 -10.12
N TRP A 42 -11.48 3.16 -9.05
CA TRP A 42 -10.94 4.52 -9.03
C TRP A 42 -9.46 4.59 -9.43
N ALA A 43 -8.66 3.67 -8.87
CA ALA A 43 -7.23 3.55 -9.20
C ALA A 43 -7.01 3.14 -10.67
N LYS A 44 -7.83 2.22 -11.20
CA LYS A 44 -7.76 1.81 -12.61
C LYS A 44 -8.08 2.95 -13.58
N GLU A 45 -8.95 3.87 -13.18
CA GLU A 45 -9.27 5.09 -13.94
C GLU A 45 -8.16 6.16 -13.84
N GLY A 46 -7.09 5.92 -13.06
CA GLY A 46 -6.01 6.89 -12.85
C GLY A 46 -6.43 8.11 -12.03
N LEU A 47 -7.54 8.00 -11.30
CA LEU A 47 -8.06 9.06 -10.45
C LEU A 47 -7.34 9.04 -9.10
N ARG A 48 -7.27 10.22 -8.46
CA ARG A 48 -6.63 10.38 -7.15
C ARG A 48 -7.58 9.85 -6.06
N CYS A 49 -7.05 9.04 -5.15
CA CYS A 49 -7.82 8.40 -4.07
C CYS A 49 -8.44 9.43 -3.12
N GLU A 50 -7.76 10.57 -2.91
CA GLU A 50 -8.22 11.63 -2.00
C GLU A 50 -9.41 12.43 -2.56
N LYS A 51 -9.76 12.25 -3.85
CA LYS A 51 -10.92 12.93 -4.47
C LYS A 51 -12.24 12.21 -4.22
N PHE A 52 -12.25 11.05 -3.57
CA PHE A 52 -13.50 10.37 -3.28
C PHE A 52 -14.30 11.17 -2.25
N VAL A 53 -15.41 11.78 -2.69
CA VAL A 53 -16.31 12.57 -1.84
C VAL A 53 -17.76 12.13 -2.04
N GLY A 54 -18.46 11.93 -0.93
CA GLY A 54 -19.89 11.58 -0.93
C GLY A 54 -20.17 10.18 -0.36
N PRO A 55 -21.45 9.88 -0.07
CA PRO A 55 -21.85 8.59 0.47
C PRO A 55 -21.76 7.50 -0.60
N VAL A 56 -21.28 6.33 -0.22
CA VAL A 56 -21.32 5.14 -1.07
C VAL A 56 -22.74 4.59 -1.09
N ALA A 57 -23.30 4.39 -2.29
CA ALA A 57 -24.64 3.85 -2.44
C ALA A 57 -24.77 2.46 -1.77
N ASP A 58 -25.91 2.21 -1.15
CA ASP A 58 -26.26 0.96 -0.44
C ASP A 58 -25.36 0.62 0.76
N VAL A 59 -24.65 1.60 1.33
CA VAL A 59 -23.91 1.45 2.58
C VAL A 59 -24.66 2.17 3.71
N PRO A 60 -24.97 1.49 4.83
CA PRO A 60 -25.62 2.13 5.97
C PRO A 60 -24.84 3.34 6.47
N ARG A 61 -25.53 4.42 6.89
CA ARG A 61 -24.86 5.65 7.37
C ARG A 61 -23.82 5.40 8.45
N ALA A 62 -24.07 4.45 9.37
CA ALA A 62 -23.14 4.07 10.43
C ALA A 62 -21.82 3.46 9.91
N GLN A 63 -21.82 2.89 8.70
CA GLN A 63 -20.65 2.26 8.08
C GLN A 63 -20.00 3.14 7.01
N GLN A 64 -20.56 4.31 6.70
CA GLN A 64 -20.05 5.19 5.63
C GLN A 64 -18.61 5.62 5.88
N ALA A 65 -18.27 6.03 7.11
CA ALA A 65 -16.90 6.45 7.43
C ALA A 65 -15.87 5.32 7.21
N LEU A 66 -16.18 4.10 7.69
CA LEU A 66 -15.35 2.91 7.52
C LEU A 66 -15.25 2.49 6.04
N CYS A 67 -16.33 2.67 5.28
CA CYS A 67 -16.36 2.41 3.85
C CYS A 67 -15.46 3.38 3.08
N LEU A 68 -15.51 4.68 3.40
CA LEU A 68 -14.65 5.70 2.78
C LEU A 68 -13.17 5.43 3.06
N GLU A 69 -12.85 5.03 4.29
CA GLU A 69 -11.50 4.61 4.65
C GLU A 69 -11.06 3.37 3.85
N ALA A 70 -11.94 2.38 3.68
CA ALA A 70 -11.65 1.21 2.87
C ALA A 70 -11.48 1.54 1.37
N VAL A 71 -12.24 2.50 0.84
CA VAL A 71 -12.06 3.01 -0.54
C VAL A 71 -10.66 3.59 -0.69
N ASP A 72 -10.23 4.46 0.22
CA ASP A 72 -8.92 5.11 0.15
C ASP A 72 -7.78 4.10 0.26
N ILE A 73 -7.83 3.20 1.24
CA ILE A 73 -6.82 2.15 1.44
C ILE A 73 -6.71 1.26 0.19
N CYS A 74 -7.84 0.79 -0.35
CA CYS A 74 -7.82 -0.09 -1.52
C CYS A 74 -7.41 0.64 -2.79
N CYS A 75 -7.79 1.92 -2.95
CA CYS A 75 -7.35 2.74 -4.07
C CYS A 75 -5.83 2.95 -4.05
N ASN A 76 -5.25 3.30 -2.89
CA ASN A 76 -3.81 3.47 -2.76
C ASN A 76 -3.07 2.16 -3.04
N ARG A 77 -3.57 1.05 -2.49
CA ARG A 77 -3.03 -0.29 -2.77
C ARG A 77 -3.06 -0.62 -4.26
N ALA A 78 -4.19 -0.41 -4.94
CA ALA A 78 -4.31 -0.69 -6.37
C ALA A 78 -3.36 0.20 -7.20
N ASN A 79 -3.19 1.47 -6.84
CA ASN A 79 -2.21 2.35 -7.48
C ASN A 79 -0.77 1.86 -7.28
N HIS A 80 -0.44 1.33 -6.10
CA HIS A 80 0.87 0.73 -5.85
C HIS A 80 1.08 -0.53 -6.70
N GLU A 81 0.07 -1.41 -6.79
CA GLU A 81 0.12 -2.62 -7.62
C GLU A 81 0.31 -2.28 -9.10
N ILE A 82 -0.46 -1.31 -9.64
CA ILE A 82 -0.32 -0.83 -11.02
C ILE A 82 1.07 -0.26 -11.28
N SER A 83 1.57 0.58 -10.36
CA SER A 83 2.92 1.18 -10.48
C SER A 83 4.01 0.11 -10.43
N CYS A 84 3.86 -0.87 -9.55
CA CYS A 84 4.77 -2.01 -9.44
C CYS A 84 4.78 -2.85 -10.72
N ASP A 85 3.61 -3.15 -11.30
CA ASP A 85 3.53 -3.94 -12.54
C ASP A 85 4.14 -3.21 -13.75
N ASN A 86 4.03 -1.87 -13.82
CA ASN A 86 4.78 -1.06 -14.79
C ASN A 86 6.30 -1.18 -14.60
N GLY A 87 6.75 -1.23 -13.35
CA GLY A 87 8.15 -1.47 -13.00
C GLY A 87 8.62 -2.84 -13.47
N LYS A 88 7.87 -3.90 -13.13
CA LYS A 88 8.15 -5.28 -13.59
C LYS A 88 8.21 -5.38 -15.10
N LYS A 89 7.29 -4.72 -15.82
CA LYS A 89 7.30 -4.69 -17.27
C LYS A 89 8.57 -4.05 -17.82
N SER A 90 8.98 -2.92 -17.24
CA SER A 90 10.22 -2.23 -17.63
C SER A 90 11.46 -3.09 -17.39
N ALA A 91 11.52 -3.80 -16.26
CA ALA A 91 12.60 -4.75 -15.95
C ALA A 91 12.66 -5.90 -16.98
N ARG A 92 11.52 -6.51 -17.28
CA ARG A 92 11.41 -7.61 -18.28
C ARG A 92 11.79 -7.17 -19.69
N GLU A 93 11.55 -5.90 -20.03
CA GLU A 93 11.94 -5.30 -21.31
C GLU A 93 13.42 -4.85 -21.33
N GLY A 94 14.19 -5.05 -20.25
CA GLY A 94 15.58 -4.63 -20.16
C GLY A 94 15.79 -3.12 -20.07
N LYS A 95 14.73 -2.36 -19.75
CA LYS A 95 14.78 -0.89 -19.67
C LYS A 95 15.38 -0.42 -18.34
N ALA A 96 15.80 0.85 -18.32
CA ALA A 96 16.20 1.50 -17.08
C ALA A 96 15.01 1.62 -16.10
N CYS A 97 15.26 1.38 -14.81
CA CYS A 97 14.23 1.52 -13.78
C CYS A 97 14.13 3.00 -13.38
N VAL A 98 13.49 3.78 -14.23
CA VAL A 98 13.24 5.19 -13.98
C VAL A 98 11.96 5.36 -13.17
N ASP A 99 11.92 6.40 -12.35
CA ASP A 99 10.71 6.78 -11.60
C ASP A 99 9.58 7.06 -12.59
N GLY A 100 8.50 6.26 -12.52
CA GLY A 100 7.31 6.50 -13.32
C GLY A 100 6.65 7.80 -12.89
N SER A 101 6.41 8.71 -13.86
CA SER A 101 5.78 10.01 -13.64
C SER A 101 6.39 10.79 -12.46
N SER A 102 7.40 11.61 -12.73
CA SER A 102 7.97 12.62 -11.82
C SER A 102 6.99 13.74 -11.46
N GLY A 103 5.84 13.36 -10.91
CA GLY A 103 4.80 14.27 -10.48
C GLY A 103 5.26 15.10 -9.28
N LYS A 104 4.92 16.38 -9.27
CA LYS A 104 5.35 17.32 -8.22
C LYS A 104 4.74 17.03 -6.83
N SER A 105 3.71 16.20 -6.74
CA SER A 105 3.04 15.85 -5.48
C SER A 105 3.74 14.71 -4.73
N ARG A 106 3.69 14.73 -3.39
CA ARG A 106 4.24 13.64 -2.54
C ARG A 106 3.70 12.26 -2.91
N ALA A 107 2.40 12.12 -3.16
CA ALA A 107 1.79 10.87 -3.60
C ALA A 107 2.35 10.35 -4.93
N ALA A 108 2.59 11.25 -5.91
CA ALA A 108 3.17 10.88 -7.19
C ALA A 108 4.64 10.43 -7.06
N ARG A 109 5.42 11.08 -6.17
CA ARG A 109 6.79 10.63 -5.86
C ARG A 109 6.79 9.24 -5.25
N ALA A 110 5.91 9.00 -4.26
CA ALA A 110 5.79 7.69 -3.63
C ALA A 110 5.45 6.58 -4.64
N LEU A 111 4.54 6.84 -5.60
CA LEU A 111 4.23 5.89 -6.67
C LEU A 111 5.43 5.63 -7.60
N GLY A 112 6.20 6.67 -7.92
CA GLY A 112 7.44 6.56 -8.68
C GLY A 112 8.49 5.70 -7.97
N ASP A 113 8.66 5.89 -6.66
CA ASP A 113 9.55 5.08 -5.82
C ASP A 113 9.10 3.61 -5.82
N TYR A 114 7.80 3.34 -5.63
CA TYR A 114 7.25 1.97 -5.73
C TYR A 114 7.51 1.31 -7.08
N GLN A 115 7.36 2.05 -8.18
CA GLN A 115 7.65 1.54 -9.52
C GLN A 115 9.14 1.18 -9.67
N ARG A 116 10.04 2.07 -9.22
CA ARG A 116 11.49 1.85 -9.28
C ARG A 116 11.89 0.65 -8.45
N ASP A 117 11.44 0.57 -7.20
CA ASP A 117 11.78 -0.52 -6.28
C ASP A 117 11.32 -1.87 -6.83
N CYS A 118 10.10 -1.95 -7.38
CA CYS A 118 9.61 -3.17 -8.03
C CYS A 118 10.38 -3.52 -9.31
N CYS A 119 10.80 -2.51 -10.09
CA CYS A 119 11.59 -2.73 -11.30
C CYS A 119 12.97 -3.32 -10.95
N GLU A 120 13.68 -2.70 -10.01
CA GLU A 120 15.01 -3.17 -9.58
C GLU A 120 14.93 -4.58 -8.97
N GLY A 121 13.89 -4.87 -8.18
CA GLY A 121 13.66 -6.20 -7.62
C GLY A 121 13.38 -7.29 -8.67
N CYS A 122 12.92 -6.93 -9.87
CA CYS A 122 12.63 -7.87 -10.97
C CYS A 122 13.71 -7.93 -12.06
N LYS A 123 14.83 -7.20 -11.91
CA LYS A 123 16.01 -7.32 -12.78
C LYS A 123 17.00 -8.42 -12.35
N LEU A 124 16.81 -8.97 -11.15
CA LEU A 124 17.65 -10.03 -10.57
C LEU A 124 17.49 -11.36 -11.30
#